data_AF-A0ABD2LD82-F1
#
_entry.id   AF-A0ABD2LD82-F1
#
_cell.length_a   1.000
_cell.length_b   1.000
_cell.length_c   1.000
_cell.angle_alpha   90.00
_cell.angle_beta   90.00
_cell.angle_gamma   90.00
#
_symmetry.space_group_name_H-M   'P 1'
#
loop_
_entity.id
_entity.type
_entity.pdbx_description
1 polymer ?
#
loop_
_entity_poly.entity_id
_entity_poly.type
_entity_poly.pdbx_seq_one_letter_code
_entity_poly.pdbx_strand_id
1 'polypeptide(L)'
;MMPRQGHSAEQQWHQMFTHGLSFYMPKSSALGRTAQFFVKCTGVLIDYNYVVVAAHCVHWSPLQTQICLGDDPGFQLVVKNQLKVFYGSNDITRANVVAVSKISVPSFFDYDKPEPRENDIAVIKLQHRLTIDRDFVVPICLLNNPTFLQGQTVTAVGRALADPTSFFGMSGDDLNHLNEIQTEVVSNSYCQRLYSDLRMSYNKSSMICGGVSKKGVLKGDCGGPLQVEKNGVYYLIGLTITSFSAVEYRDIMPDAFTKVSQHCPFIAAHTQNKVHCLTNEYSVEELQNCTKFYDKILFEKYQKTCLFTDFVDGSTKNLCRYP
;
A
#
# COMPACT_ATOMS: atom_id res chain seq x y z
N MET A 1 29.58 25.31 -9.80
CA MET A 1 28.26 24.81 -10.24
C MET A 1 28.37 23.30 -10.39
N MET A 2 27.86 22.53 -9.43
CA MET A 2 27.78 21.07 -9.56
C MET A 2 26.47 20.71 -10.29
N PRO A 3 26.46 19.66 -11.14
CA PRO A 3 25.26 19.30 -11.89
C PRO A 3 24.22 18.68 -10.96
N ARG A 4 22.95 19.07 -11.13
CA ARG A 4 21.80 18.35 -10.56
C ARG A 4 21.86 16.92 -11.10
N GLN A 5 21.97 15.94 -10.22
CA GLN A 5 21.80 14.54 -10.61
C GLN A 5 20.38 14.37 -11.11
N GLY A 6 20.25 14.06 -12.39
CA GLY A 6 18.97 13.72 -13.01
C GLY A 6 18.50 12.38 -12.45
N HIS A 7 17.30 12.39 -11.85
CA HIS A 7 16.58 11.18 -11.51
C HIS A 7 16.42 10.32 -12.77
N SER A 8 16.92 9.09 -12.75
CA SER A 8 16.85 8.19 -13.90
C SER A 8 15.39 7.80 -14.17
N ALA A 9 15.06 7.55 -15.43
CA ALA A 9 13.74 7.10 -15.86
C ALA A 9 13.27 5.81 -15.14
N GLU A 10 14.18 5.08 -14.49
CA GLU A 10 13.93 3.86 -13.71
C GLU A 10 13.11 4.15 -12.43
N GLN A 11 13.33 5.32 -11.79
CA GLN A 11 12.55 5.76 -10.62
C GLN A 11 11.12 6.19 -10.98
N GLN A 12 10.86 6.53 -12.25
CA GLN A 12 9.50 6.90 -12.70
C GLN A 12 8.57 5.68 -12.85
N TRP A 13 9.09 4.45 -12.97
CA TRP A 13 8.25 3.26 -13.19
C TRP A 13 7.51 2.81 -11.94
N HIS A 14 8.14 2.91 -10.78
CA HIS A 14 7.57 2.48 -9.51
C HIS A 14 6.44 3.42 -9.03
N GLN A 15 6.54 4.72 -9.36
CA GLN A 15 5.51 5.74 -9.08
C GLN A 15 4.23 5.63 -9.92
N MET A 16 4.19 4.76 -10.96
CA MET A 16 3.05 4.68 -11.90
C MET A 16 1.96 3.71 -11.48
N PHE A 17 2.25 2.82 -10.54
CA PHE A 17 1.22 1.96 -9.98
C PHE A 17 0.73 2.61 -8.70
N THR A 18 -0.38 3.35 -8.76
CA THR A 18 -1.04 3.83 -7.53
C THR A 18 -1.69 2.65 -6.80
N HIS A 19 -0.86 1.78 -6.23
CA HIS A 19 -1.28 0.76 -5.29
C HIS A 19 -1.62 1.40 -3.94
N GLY A 20 -1.32 2.68 -3.73
CA GLY A 20 -1.78 3.47 -2.59
C GLY A 20 -2.97 4.35 -2.95
N LEU A 21 -4.13 4.06 -2.37
CA LEU A 21 -5.37 4.82 -2.43
C LEU A 21 -5.53 5.60 -1.13
N SER A 22 -5.73 6.91 -1.20
CA SER A 22 -5.90 7.72 0.00
C SER A 22 -7.33 7.65 0.52
N PHE A 23 -7.44 7.39 1.82
CA PHE A 23 -8.68 7.29 2.55
C PHE A 23 -8.97 8.54 3.35
N TYR A 24 -10.23 8.92 3.26
CA TYR A 24 -10.68 10.21 3.67
C TYR A 24 -11.77 10.11 4.74
N MET A 25 -11.58 10.80 5.86
CA MET A 25 -12.62 10.92 6.90
C MET A 25 -12.98 12.38 7.21
N PRO A 26 -14.25 12.66 7.57
CA PRO A 26 -14.64 13.94 8.13
C PRO A 26 -14.05 14.10 9.55
N LYS A 27 -13.55 15.29 9.87
CA LYS A 27 -13.23 15.69 11.24
C LYS A 27 -14.53 16.09 11.95
N SER A 28 -14.81 15.57 13.14
CA SER A 28 -15.81 16.17 14.03
C SER A 28 -15.23 17.46 14.59
N SER A 29 -15.47 18.61 13.94
CA SER A 29 -15.19 19.90 14.56
C SER A 29 -16.40 20.33 15.40
N ALA A 30 -16.16 20.60 16.69
CA ALA A 30 -17.15 21.21 17.59
C ALA A 30 -17.51 22.66 17.21
N LEU A 31 -16.95 23.21 16.12
CA LEU A 31 -17.29 24.52 15.59
C LEU A 31 -17.48 24.42 14.07
N GLY A 32 -18.69 24.69 13.60
CA GLY A 32 -19.15 24.59 12.22
C GLY A 32 -18.42 25.49 11.23
N ARG A 33 -17.18 25.16 10.89
CA ARG A 33 -16.48 25.64 9.70
C ARG A 33 -16.12 24.43 8.85
N THR A 34 -16.48 24.52 7.56
CA THR A 34 -16.14 23.67 6.40
C THR A 34 -15.51 22.33 6.74
N ALA A 35 -16.17 21.22 6.38
CA ALA A 35 -15.68 19.85 6.54
C ALA A 35 -14.23 19.74 6.05
N GLN A 36 -13.29 19.95 6.96
CA GLN A 36 -11.89 19.85 6.68
C GLN A 36 -11.62 18.38 6.72
N PHE A 37 -11.60 17.90 5.51
CA PHE A 37 -11.22 16.59 5.19
C PHE A 37 -9.69 16.49 5.64
N PHE A 38 -9.15 15.39 6.24
CA PHE A 38 -7.73 14.94 6.12
C PHE A 38 -7.53 13.48 5.63
N VAL A 39 -6.42 13.19 4.93
CA VAL A 39 -5.97 11.81 4.60
C VAL A 39 -5.52 11.14 5.89
N LYS A 40 -6.19 10.04 6.27
CA LYS A 40 -5.84 9.29 7.50
C LYS A 40 -5.09 7.99 7.23
N CYS A 41 -5.39 7.36 6.11
CA CYS A 41 -4.81 6.09 5.71
C CYS A 41 -4.58 6.04 4.21
N THR A 42 -3.70 5.13 3.83
CA THR A 42 -3.53 4.64 2.47
C THR A 42 -4.04 3.20 2.41
N GLY A 43 -4.49 2.70 1.27
CA GLY A 43 -4.75 1.26 1.11
C GLY A 43 -4.70 0.85 -0.35
N VAL A 44 -5.04 -0.39 -0.65
CA VAL A 44 -4.47 -1.08 -1.80
C VAL A 44 -5.51 -1.67 -2.71
N LEU A 45 -5.50 -1.24 -3.98
CA LEU A 45 -6.37 -1.79 -5.00
C LEU A 45 -5.96 -3.24 -5.30
N ILE A 46 -6.87 -4.19 -5.09
CA ILE A 46 -6.66 -5.63 -5.34
C ILE A 46 -7.60 -6.19 -6.42
N ASP A 47 -8.63 -5.43 -6.77
CA ASP A 47 -9.47 -5.58 -7.97
C ASP A 47 -10.11 -4.22 -8.26
N TYR A 48 -10.58 -3.98 -9.48
CA TYR A 48 -11.25 -2.73 -9.82
C TYR A 48 -12.52 -2.42 -9.01
N ASN A 49 -13.03 -3.36 -8.20
CA ASN A 49 -14.13 -3.14 -7.26
C ASN A 49 -13.70 -3.22 -5.79
N TYR A 50 -12.46 -3.58 -5.48
CA TYR A 50 -12.05 -3.95 -4.13
C TYR A 50 -10.70 -3.37 -3.73
N VAL A 51 -10.68 -2.85 -2.51
CA VAL A 51 -9.50 -2.29 -1.85
C VAL A 51 -9.28 -3.01 -0.53
N VAL A 52 -8.03 -3.27 -0.17
CA VAL A 52 -7.66 -3.71 1.19
C VAL A 52 -6.97 -2.57 1.94
N VAL A 53 -7.20 -2.49 3.24
CA VAL A 53 -6.61 -1.49 4.12
C VAL A 53 -6.45 -2.09 5.51
N ALA A 54 -5.69 -1.46 6.41
CA ALA A 54 -5.71 -1.86 7.81
C ALA A 54 -7.10 -1.62 8.42
N ALA A 55 -7.56 -2.48 9.32
CA ALA A 55 -8.85 -2.36 9.99
C ALA A 55 -8.92 -1.13 10.91
N HIS A 56 -7.82 -0.76 11.56
CA HIS A 56 -7.79 0.44 12.40
C HIS A 56 -8.06 1.73 11.61
N CYS A 57 -7.87 1.72 10.28
CA CYS A 57 -8.22 2.83 9.40
C CYS A 57 -9.73 3.05 9.25
N VAL A 58 -10.55 2.06 9.58
CA VAL A 58 -12.01 2.13 9.47
C VAL A 58 -12.72 1.96 10.80
N HIS A 59 -12.03 1.47 11.83
CA HIS A 59 -12.58 1.35 13.18
C HIS A 59 -11.45 1.24 14.22
N TRP A 60 -11.37 2.19 15.15
CA TRP A 60 -10.39 2.18 16.24
C TRP A 60 -10.96 2.59 17.60
N SER A 61 -10.32 2.14 18.67
CA SER A 61 -10.61 2.52 20.06
C SER A 61 -9.76 3.73 20.49
N PRO A 62 -10.34 4.74 21.16
CA PRO A 62 -9.62 5.93 21.63
C PRO A 62 -8.87 5.66 22.94
N LEU A 63 -9.14 4.51 23.57
CA LEU A 63 -8.47 4.08 24.79
C LEU A 63 -7.06 3.55 24.52
N GLN A 64 -6.71 3.34 23.24
CA GLN A 64 -5.42 2.80 22.82
C GLN A 64 -4.65 3.84 22.02
N THR A 65 -3.36 4.00 22.36
CA THR A 65 -2.42 4.80 21.59
C THR A 65 -2.34 4.27 20.16
N GLN A 66 -2.50 5.16 19.19
CA GLN A 66 -2.33 4.86 17.78
C GLN A 66 -0.98 5.41 17.34
N ILE A 67 0.03 4.55 17.21
CA ILE A 67 1.38 4.97 16.83
C ILE A 67 1.34 5.41 15.36
N CYS A 68 0.67 4.62 14.52
CA CYS A 68 0.58 4.91 13.09
C CYS A 68 -0.35 6.09 12.79
N LEU A 69 -1.60 6.08 13.28
CA LEU A 69 -2.56 7.15 13.00
C LEU A 69 -2.23 8.47 13.74
N GLY A 70 -1.48 8.38 14.85
CA GLY A 70 -1.36 9.46 15.83
C GLY A 70 -2.60 9.59 16.72
N ASP A 71 -2.47 10.38 17.78
CA ASP A 71 -3.54 10.56 18.76
C ASP A 71 -4.72 11.35 18.16
N ASP A 72 -5.83 10.64 17.92
CA ASP A 72 -7.15 11.23 17.63
C ASP A 72 -8.10 10.86 18.79
N PRO A 73 -8.57 11.83 19.60
CA PRO A 73 -9.23 11.57 20.88
C PRO A 73 -10.64 10.95 20.79
N GLY A 74 -11.12 10.56 19.60
CA GLY A 74 -12.47 10.00 19.40
C GLY A 74 -12.49 8.51 19.08
N PHE A 75 -13.36 7.74 19.74
CA PHE A 75 -13.80 6.44 19.20
C PHE A 75 -14.49 6.71 17.88
N GLN A 76 -14.02 6.09 16.81
CA GLN A 76 -14.58 6.33 15.50
C GLN A 76 -14.75 5.01 14.77
N LEU A 77 -16.01 4.71 14.50
CA LEU A 77 -16.39 3.79 13.44
C LEU A 77 -16.62 4.61 12.17
N VAL A 78 -15.89 4.26 11.11
CA VAL A 78 -16.11 4.84 9.78
C VAL A 78 -17.25 4.11 9.12
N VAL A 79 -18.38 4.80 8.95
CA VAL A 79 -19.47 4.26 8.15
C VAL A 79 -19.21 4.51 6.67
N LYS A 80 -19.65 3.59 5.81
CA LYS A 80 -19.39 3.62 4.36
C LYS A 80 -19.65 4.99 3.67
N ASN A 81 -20.67 5.73 4.11
CA ASN A 81 -21.05 7.02 3.50
C ASN A 81 -20.09 8.16 3.86
N GLN A 82 -19.26 7.98 4.90
CA GLN A 82 -18.23 8.94 5.30
C GLN A 82 -16.90 8.67 4.60
N LEU A 83 -16.71 7.47 4.04
CA LEU A 83 -15.46 7.05 3.43
C LEU A 83 -15.45 7.33 1.93
N LYS A 84 -14.42 8.05 1.50
CA LYS A 84 -14.13 8.29 0.09
C LYS A 84 -12.74 7.72 -0.24
N VAL A 85 -12.65 7.13 -1.43
CA VAL A 85 -11.42 6.55 -1.96
C VAL A 85 -10.95 7.43 -3.11
N PHE A 86 -9.73 7.94 -2.99
CA PHE A 86 -9.09 8.75 -4.03
C PHE A 86 -8.14 7.88 -4.85
N TYR A 87 -8.22 7.96 -6.17
CA TYR A 87 -7.50 7.08 -7.09
C TYR A 87 -7.08 7.76 -8.39
N GLY A 88 -6.17 7.14 -9.13
CA GLY A 88 -5.89 7.53 -10.52
C GLY A 88 -5.03 8.78 -10.68
N SER A 89 -4.32 9.21 -9.63
CA SER A 89 -3.33 10.27 -9.74
C SER A 89 -2.28 10.15 -8.65
N ASN A 90 -1.02 10.33 -9.04
CA ASN A 90 0.08 10.51 -8.09
C ASN A 90 -0.15 11.77 -7.23
N ASP A 91 -0.66 12.85 -7.83
CA ASP A 91 -1.08 14.07 -7.16
C ASP A 91 -2.52 13.96 -6.66
N ILE A 92 -2.73 13.94 -5.35
CA ILE A 92 -4.04 13.76 -4.73
C ILE A 92 -5.06 14.85 -5.14
N THR A 93 -4.59 16.05 -5.45
CA THR A 93 -5.46 17.18 -5.83
C THR A 93 -6.13 16.96 -7.18
N ARG A 94 -5.56 16.08 -8.00
CA ARG A 94 -6.06 15.68 -9.32
C ARG A 94 -6.67 14.27 -9.33
N ALA A 95 -6.78 13.63 -8.16
CA ALA A 95 -7.30 12.27 -8.07
C ALA A 95 -8.82 12.21 -8.30
N ASN A 96 -9.25 11.12 -8.93
CA ASN A 96 -10.65 10.75 -9.01
C ASN A 96 -11.16 10.29 -7.65
N VAL A 97 -12.47 10.39 -7.42
CA VAL A 97 -13.10 10.00 -6.16
C VAL A 97 -14.17 8.96 -6.40
N VAL A 98 -14.14 7.87 -5.64
CA VAL A 98 -15.19 6.85 -5.62
C VAL A 98 -15.70 6.63 -4.20
N ALA A 99 -17.01 6.45 -4.08
CA ALA A 99 -17.67 6.15 -2.83
C ALA A 99 -17.58 4.64 -2.49
N VAL A 100 -17.83 4.32 -1.22
CA VAL A 100 -17.75 2.96 -0.68
C VAL A 100 -19.14 2.34 -0.54
N SER A 101 -19.31 1.10 -1.02
CA SER A 101 -20.57 0.35 -0.88
C SER A 101 -20.60 -0.53 0.36
N LYS A 102 -19.46 -1.11 0.75
CA LYS A 102 -19.34 -2.00 1.91
C LYS A 102 -17.93 -1.94 2.51
N ILE A 103 -17.86 -2.00 3.83
CA ILE A 103 -16.63 -2.21 4.60
C ILE A 103 -16.80 -3.54 5.32
N SER A 104 -15.78 -4.41 5.25
CA SER A 104 -15.78 -5.71 5.93
C SER A 104 -14.51 -5.84 6.75
N VAL A 105 -14.64 -6.08 8.04
CA VAL A 105 -13.54 -6.31 8.99
C VAL A 105 -13.68 -7.74 9.55
N PRO A 106 -12.60 -8.50 9.79
CA PRO A 106 -12.67 -9.79 10.43
C PRO A 106 -13.38 -9.71 11.80
N SER A 107 -14.28 -10.65 12.08
CA SER A 107 -15.02 -10.69 13.35
C SER A 107 -14.13 -10.93 14.58
N PHE A 108 -12.91 -11.42 14.35
CA PHE A 108 -11.90 -11.70 15.37
C PHE A 108 -10.84 -10.59 15.49
N PHE A 109 -11.05 -9.45 14.83
CA PHE A 109 -10.20 -8.29 15.03
C PHE A 109 -10.54 -7.64 16.39
N ASP A 110 -9.52 -7.47 17.22
CA ASP A 110 -9.65 -6.91 18.57
C ASP A 110 -9.40 -5.39 18.55
N TYR A 111 -10.49 -4.62 18.63
CA TYR A 111 -10.46 -3.16 18.58
C TYR A 111 -9.84 -2.53 19.84
N ASP A 112 -9.84 -3.25 20.96
CA ASP A 112 -9.38 -2.75 22.25
C ASP A 112 -7.91 -3.09 22.52
N LYS A 113 -7.28 -3.86 21.63
CA LYS A 113 -5.84 -4.17 21.71
C LYS A 113 -4.98 -2.96 21.31
N PRO A 114 -3.88 -2.66 22.03
CA PRO A 114 -2.89 -1.67 21.60
C PRO A 114 -2.19 -2.10 20.30
N GLU A 115 -1.64 -1.12 19.56
CA GLU A 115 -0.79 -1.39 18.40
C GLU A 115 0.51 -2.12 18.78
N PRO A 116 1.04 -3.01 17.91
CA PRO A 116 0.43 -3.49 16.67
C PRO A 116 -0.69 -4.49 16.95
N ARG A 117 -1.79 -4.39 16.18
CA ARG A 117 -2.96 -5.28 16.31
C ARG A 117 -2.84 -6.49 15.39
N GLU A 118 -3.27 -7.64 15.88
CA GLU A 118 -3.33 -8.84 15.06
C GLU A 118 -4.54 -8.79 14.12
N ASN A 119 -4.39 -9.35 12.93
CA ASN A 119 -5.47 -9.47 11.95
C ASN A 119 -6.05 -8.12 11.51
N ASP A 120 -5.21 -7.08 11.51
CA ASP A 120 -5.56 -5.71 11.21
C ASP A 120 -5.68 -5.49 9.70
N ILE A 121 -6.81 -5.95 9.14
CA ILE A 121 -7.16 -5.86 7.73
C ILE A 121 -8.66 -5.61 7.55
N ALA A 122 -9.02 -4.84 6.54
CA ALA A 122 -10.38 -4.67 6.07
C ALA A 122 -10.45 -4.79 4.54
N VAL A 123 -11.56 -5.32 4.04
CA VAL A 123 -11.90 -5.33 2.61
C VAL A 123 -12.99 -4.30 2.37
N ILE A 124 -12.73 -3.39 1.46
CA ILE A 124 -13.61 -2.31 1.05
C ILE A 124 -14.11 -2.60 -0.36
N LYS A 125 -15.44 -2.69 -0.51
CA LYS A 125 -16.09 -2.77 -1.81
C LYS A 125 -16.44 -1.35 -2.27
N LEU A 126 -15.99 -0.99 -3.46
CA LEU A 126 -16.28 0.29 -4.09
C LEU A 126 -17.75 0.34 -4.56
N GLN A 127 -18.32 1.54 -4.70
CA GLN A 127 -19.68 1.71 -5.21
C GLN A 127 -19.78 1.38 -6.70
N HIS A 128 -18.73 1.67 -7.47
CA HIS A 128 -18.64 1.36 -8.89
C HIS A 128 -17.27 0.77 -9.21
N ARG A 129 -17.23 -0.05 -10.26
CA ARG A 129 -15.99 -0.57 -10.82
C ARG A 129 -15.17 0.60 -11.36
N LEU A 130 -13.91 0.69 -10.96
CA LEU A 130 -13.00 1.70 -11.51
C LEU A 130 -12.70 1.41 -12.99
N THR A 131 -12.66 2.46 -13.79
CA THR A 131 -12.26 2.38 -15.19
C THR A 131 -10.73 2.36 -15.29
N ILE A 132 -10.22 1.60 -16.25
CA ILE A 132 -8.80 1.64 -16.61
C ILE A 132 -8.58 2.95 -17.37
N ASP A 133 -8.06 3.97 -16.70
CA ASP A 133 -7.34 5.04 -17.39
C ASP A 133 -5.85 4.70 -17.39
N ARG A 134 -5.18 5.09 -18.47
CA ARG A 134 -3.91 4.51 -18.93
C ARG A 134 -2.69 4.91 -18.09
N ASP A 135 -2.87 5.74 -17.07
CA ASP A 135 -1.72 6.36 -16.43
C ASP A 135 -1.52 5.96 -14.96
N PHE A 136 -2.49 5.40 -14.22
CA PHE A 136 -2.33 5.29 -12.75
C PHE A 136 -2.97 4.12 -11.99
N VAL A 137 -3.85 3.27 -12.56
CA VAL A 137 -4.69 2.35 -11.74
C VAL A 137 -4.57 0.87 -12.12
N VAL A 138 -3.74 0.12 -11.39
CA VAL A 138 -3.59 -1.33 -11.59
C VAL A 138 -3.76 -2.07 -10.25
N PRO A 139 -4.65 -3.06 -10.18
CA PRO A 139 -4.72 -3.93 -9.01
C PRO A 139 -3.41 -4.69 -8.77
N ILE A 140 -2.98 -4.77 -7.51
CA ILE A 140 -1.79 -5.53 -7.12
C ILE A 140 -2.09 -7.03 -6.99
N CYS A 141 -1.09 -7.88 -7.23
CA CYS A 141 -1.20 -9.31 -6.99
C CYS A 141 -1.01 -9.66 -5.51
N LEU A 142 -1.60 -10.79 -5.09
CA LEU A 142 -1.47 -11.31 -3.74
C LEU A 142 -0.74 -12.65 -3.76
N LEU A 143 0.12 -12.89 -2.76
CA LEU A 143 0.84 -14.17 -2.59
C LEU A 143 0.30 -14.95 -1.40
N ASN A 144 0.20 -16.26 -1.57
CA ASN A 144 -0.12 -17.20 -0.52
C ASN A 144 1.18 -17.77 0.08
N ASN A 145 1.44 -17.45 1.34
CA ASN A 145 2.59 -17.83 2.15
C ASN A 145 3.94 -17.84 1.40
N PRO A 146 4.40 -16.69 0.89
CA PRO A 146 5.71 -16.59 0.27
C PRO A 146 6.82 -16.88 1.30
N THR A 147 7.69 -17.83 0.99
CA THR A 147 8.79 -18.27 1.87
C THR A 147 10.07 -17.46 1.66
N PHE A 148 10.16 -16.72 0.57
CA PHE A 148 11.37 -16.01 0.15
C PHE A 148 11.49 -14.61 0.76
N LEU A 149 10.52 -14.12 1.55
CA LEU A 149 10.45 -12.71 1.93
C LEU A 149 11.56 -12.24 2.87
N GLN A 150 12.07 -13.10 3.76
CA GLN A 150 13.07 -12.67 4.74
C GLN A 150 14.36 -12.19 4.05
N GLY A 151 14.81 -10.98 4.38
CA GLY A 151 15.98 -10.33 3.78
C GLY A 151 15.75 -9.78 2.38
N GLN A 152 14.52 -9.82 1.85
CA GLN A 152 14.22 -9.20 0.57
C GLN A 152 14.09 -7.69 0.70
N THR A 153 14.61 -6.97 -0.29
CA THR A 153 14.26 -5.57 -0.50
C THR A 153 12.80 -5.48 -0.94
N VAL A 154 12.06 -4.62 -0.26
CA VAL A 154 10.63 -4.40 -0.43
C VAL A 154 10.35 -2.91 -0.43
N THR A 155 9.26 -2.50 -1.04
CA THR A 155 8.89 -1.10 -1.20
C THR A 155 7.64 -0.80 -0.39
N ALA A 156 7.69 0.22 0.47
CA ALA A 156 6.50 0.82 1.05
C ALA A 156 6.10 2.04 0.21
N VAL A 157 4.80 2.25 -0.02
CA VAL A 157 4.28 3.36 -0.82
C VAL A 157 3.33 4.20 0.02
N GLY A 158 3.48 5.52 -0.05
CA GLY A 158 2.76 6.44 0.80
C GLY A 158 3.04 7.91 0.50
N ARG A 159 2.18 8.83 0.95
CA ARG A 159 2.32 10.28 0.74
C ARG A 159 3.19 10.96 1.80
N ALA A 160 3.15 10.43 3.02
CA ALA A 160 3.92 10.86 4.16
C ALA A 160 4.93 9.75 4.49
N LEU A 161 6.02 9.66 3.76
CA LEU A 161 7.11 8.73 4.05
C LEU A 161 8.29 9.46 4.66
N ALA A 162 8.92 8.85 5.66
CA ALA A 162 10.08 9.39 6.35
C ALA A 162 11.31 9.10 5.49
N ASP A 163 11.97 10.13 4.97
CA ASP A 163 13.34 10.02 4.48
C ASP A 163 14.30 10.63 5.52
N PRO A 164 15.46 10.00 5.82
CA PRO A 164 16.49 10.55 6.70
C PRO A 164 16.92 11.99 6.38
N THR A 165 16.66 12.49 5.17
CA THR A 165 16.94 13.87 4.73
C THR A 165 15.82 14.87 5.03
N SER A 166 14.61 14.40 5.36
CA SER A 166 13.40 15.21 5.58
C SER A 166 13.04 15.32 7.07
N PHE A 167 13.87 16.02 7.85
CA PHE A 167 13.66 16.19 9.29
C PHE A 167 12.78 17.39 9.67
N PHE A 168 12.56 18.31 8.73
CA PHE A 168 11.68 19.48 8.89
C PHE A 168 10.48 19.30 7.98
N GLY A 169 9.28 19.39 8.58
CA GLY A 169 7.97 19.09 8.00
C GLY A 169 7.88 19.05 6.48
N MET A 170 7.37 17.92 5.96
CA MET A 170 6.93 17.81 4.57
C MET A 170 6.05 19.02 4.25
N SER A 171 6.36 19.72 3.15
CA SER A 171 5.52 20.81 2.71
C SER A 171 4.14 20.28 2.30
N GLY A 172 3.13 21.15 2.21
CA GLY A 172 1.80 20.74 1.76
C GLY A 172 1.82 20.10 0.35
N ASP A 173 2.76 20.53 -0.50
CA ASP A 173 2.94 19.95 -1.84
C ASP A 173 3.62 18.58 -1.80
N ASP A 174 4.58 18.35 -0.88
CA ASP A 174 5.23 17.03 -0.73
C ASP A 174 4.24 15.94 -0.31
N LEU A 175 3.24 16.31 0.50
CA LEU A 175 2.16 15.42 0.93
C LEU A 175 1.09 15.19 -0.16
N ASN A 176 1.09 15.98 -1.23
CA ASN A 176 0.16 15.79 -2.34
C ASN A 176 0.60 14.67 -3.27
N HIS A 177 1.87 14.24 -3.24
CA HIS A 177 2.40 13.21 -4.11
C HIS A 177 2.58 11.88 -3.37
N LEU A 178 2.30 10.77 -4.05
CA LEU A 178 2.72 9.44 -3.58
C LEU A 178 4.23 9.33 -3.78
N ASN A 179 4.88 8.92 -2.71
CA ASN A 179 6.28 8.59 -2.62
C ASN A 179 6.43 7.11 -2.32
N GLU A 180 7.64 6.63 -2.46
CA GLU A 180 7.99 5.26 -2.13
C GLU A 180 9.31 5.21 -1.37
N ILE A 181 9.46 4.15 -0.59
CA ILE A 181 10.68 3.91 0.14
C ILE A 181 11.03 2.44 0.13
N GLN A 182 12.27 2.16 -0.26
CA GLN A 182 12.82 0.82 -0.19
C GLN A 182 13.31 0.53 1.22
N THR A 183 12.98 -0.67 1.68
CA THR A 183 13.40 -1.22 2.96
C THR A 183 13.58 -2.73 2.83
N GLU A 184 13.90 -3.41 3.92
CA GLU A 184 14.11 -4.86 3.95
C GLU A 184 13.18 -5.52 4.96
N VAL A 185 12.72 -6.71 4.62
CA VAL A 185 12.01 -7.59 5.57
C VAL A 185 13.02 -8.19 6.53
N VAL A 186 12.78 -8.03 7.83
CA VAL A 186 13.63 -8.60 8.87
C VAL A 186 13.04 -9.89 9.43
N SER A 187 13.87 -10.67 10.15
CA SER A 187 13.42 -11.95 10.69
C SER A 187 12.35 -11.79 11.78
N ASN A 188 11.38 -12.72 11.82
CA ASN A 188 10.34 -12.73 12.85
C ASN A 188 10.90 -12.81 14.28
N SER A 189 12.00 -13.55 14.49
CA SER A 189 12.64 -13.66 15.80
C SER A 189 13.26 -12.34 16.27
N TYR A 190 13.76 -11.53 15.33
CA TYR A 190 14.26 -10.19 15.62
C TYR A 190 13.12 -9.26 16.06
N CYS A 191 12.00 -9.24 15.33
CA CYS A 191 10.85 -8.42 15.71
C CYS A 191 10.20 -8.86 17.01
N GLN A 192 10.04 -10.17 17.24
CA GLN A 192 9.50 -10.67 18.50
C GLN A 192 10.32 -10.19 19.71
N ARG A 193 11.66 -10.17 19.58
CA ARG A 193 12.54 -9.68 20.64
C ARG A 193 12.32 -8.19 20.90
N LEU A 194 12.46 -7.35 19.87
CA LEU A 194 12.38 -5.90 20.02
C LEU A 194 11.01 -5.41 20.49
N TYR A 195 9.93 -5.97 19.95
CA TYR A 195 8.58 -5.63 20.41
C TYR A 195 8.36 -6.09 21.86
N SER A 196 8.86 -7.26 22.25
CA SER A 196 8.80 -7.74 23.63
C SER A 196 9.59 -6.84 24.60
N ASP A 197 10.74 -6.30 24.17
CA ASP A 197 11.55 -5.39 24.99
C ASP A 197 10.79 -4.08 25.32
N LEU A 198 9.90 -3.64 24.43
CA LEU A 198 8.97 -2.52 24.64
C LEU A 198 7.61 -2.93 25.25
N ARG A 199 7.46 -4.20 25.67
CA ARG A 199 6.19 -4.77 26.18
C ARG A 199 5.04 -4.68 25.18
N MET A 200 5.35 -4.70 23.90
CA MET A 200 4.39 -4.70 22.80
C MET A 200 4.19 -6.11 22.26
N SER A 201 3.00 -6.41 21.75
CA SER A 201 2.73 -7.72 21.16
C SER A 201 3.27 -7.80 19.74
N TYR A 202 3.78 -8.96 19.32
CA TYR A 202 4.09 -9.26 17.92
C TYR A 202 3.77 -10.72 17.62
N ASN A 203 2.85 -10.97 16.68
CA ASN A 203 2.49 -12.32 16.26
C ASN A 203 2.94 -12.59 14.82
N LYS A 204 4.01 -13.38 14.66
CA LYS A 204 4.57 -13.78 13.36
C LYS A 204 3.60 -14.50 12.42
N SER A 205 2.48 -15.02 12.94
CA SER A 205 1.45 -15.69 12.14
C SER A 205 0.59 -14.69 11.38
N SER A 206 0.36 -13.49 11.93
CA SER A 206 -0.48 -12.44 11.34
C SER A 206 0.31 -11.17 10.96
N MET A 207 1.60 -11.09 11.31
CA MET A 207 2.45 -9.93 11.09
C MET A 207 3.73 -10.27 10.32
N ILE A 208 4.22 -9.26 9.60
CA ILE A 208 5.55 -9.16 9.02
C ILE A 208 6.13 -7.80 9.40
N CYS A 209 7.44 -7.66 9.45
CA CYS A 209 8.10 -6.42 9.85
C CYS A 209 9.32 -6.13 8.97
N GLY A 210 9.66 -4.86 8.88
CA GLY A 210 10.79 -4.32 8.10
C GLY A 210 11.05 -2.87 8.48
N GLY A 211 12.05 -2.19 7.91
CA GLY A 211 12.21 -0.74 8.19
C GLY A 211 13.15 -0.37 9.33
N VAL A 212 14.37 -0.91 9.38
CA VAL A 212 15.40 -0.47 10.35
C VAL A 212 16.41 0.46 9.67
N SER A 213 16.04 1.70 9.32
CA SER A 213 17.00 2.64 8.67
C SER A 213 16.62 4.13 8.65
N LYS A 214 15.84 4.64 9.62
CA LYS A 214 15.23 6.01 9.58
C LYS A 214 14.29 6.25 8.40
N LYS A 215 14.04 5.18 7.63
CA LYS A 215 13.20 5.11 6.45
C LYS A 215 11.97 4.31 6.81
N GLY A 216 10.81 4.87 6.59
CA GLY A 216 9.57 4.13 6.74
C GLY A 216 8.36 5.02 6.69
N VAL A 217 7.26 4.51 7.22
CA VAL A 217 5.94 5.08 6.99
C VAL A 217 5.66 6.19 8.01
N LEU A 218 5.16 7.36 7.62
CA LEU A 218 4.71 8.38 8.57
C LEU A 218 3.19 8.33 8.73
N LYS A 219 2.69 9.21 9.61
CA LYS A 219 1.27 9.45 9.83
C LYS A 219 0.58 9.78 8.50
N GLY A 220 -0.51 9.08 8.21
CA GLY A 220 -1.30 9.25 6.98
C GLY A 220 -1.18 8.11 5.98
N ASP A 221 -0.17 7.24 6.12
CA ASP A 221 0.08 6.09 5.24
C ASP A 221 -0.17 4.73 5.90
N CYS A 222 -0.80 4.75 7.07
CA CYS A 222 -1.31 3.55 7.71
C CYS A 222 -2.28 2.81 6.78
N GLY A 223 -2.24 1.49 6.80
CA GLY A 223 -2.92 0.63 5.84
C GLY A 223 -2.28 0.59 4.44
N GLY A 224 -1.25 1.40 4.18
CA GLY A 224 -0.56 1.45 2.89
C GLY A 224 0.21 0.17 2.56
N PRO A 225 0.54 -0.06 1.28
CA PRO A 225 1.15 -1.30 0.83
C PRO A 225 2.62 -1.40 1.26
N LEU A 226 3.00 -2.58 1.73
CA LEU A 226 4.35 -3.10 1.62
C LEU A 226 4.35 -4.13 0.48
N GLN A 227 5.12 -3.88 -0.57
CA GLN A 227 5.11 -4.66 -1.79
C GLN A 227 6.50 -5.19 -2.17
N VAL A 228 6.52 -6.32 -2.85
CA VAL A 228 7.72 -6.88 -3.48
C VAL A 228 7.49 -6.95 -4.99
N GLU A 229 8.50 -6.55 -5.75
CA GLU A 229 8.51 -6.68 -7.21
C GLU A 229 9.21 -7.99 -7.58
N LYS A 230 8.62 -8.74 -8.51
CA LYS A 230 9.23 -9.94 -9.08
C LYS A 230 8.79 -10.08 -10.54
N ASN A 231 9.75 -10.02 -11.45
CA ASN A 231 9.55 -10.20 -12.90
C ASN A 231 8.55 -9.21 -13.51
N GLY A 232 8.62 -7.94 -13.13
CA GLY A 232 7.73 -6.86 -13.55
C GLY A 232 6.37 -6.84 -12.86
N VAL A 233 6.11 -7.74 -11.91
CA VAL A 233 4.83 -7.87 -11.20
C VAL A 233 5.00 -7.50 -9.74
N TYR A 234 4.11 -6.64 -9.24
CA TYR A 234 4.09 -6.26 -7.84
C TYR A 234 3.14 -7.14 -7.06
N TYR A 235 3.61 -7.57 -5.89
CA TYR A 235 2.86 -8.41 -4.97
C TYR A 235 2.74 -7.70 -3.62
N LEU A 236 1.52 -7.62 -3.11
CA LEU A 236 1.25 -7.11 -1.77
C LEU A 236 1.61 -8.17 -0.74
N ILE A 237 2.55 -7.83 0.14
CA ILE A 237 3.00 -8.72 1.21
C ILE A 237 2.59 -8.20 2.59
N GLY A 238 2.36 -6.90 2.73
CA GLY A 238 2.03 -6.25 3.98
C GLY A 238 1.09 -5.06 3.85
N LEU A 239 0.35 -4.74 4.90
CA LEU A 239 -0.35 -3.46 5.09
C LEU A 239 0.20 -2.77 6.32
N THR A 240 0.58 -1.48 6.26
CA THR A 240 1.19 -0.79 7.41
C THR A 240 0.24 -0.74 8.60
N ILE A 241 0.66 -1.25 9.77
CA ILE A 241 -0.15 -1.21 11.00
C ILE A 241 0.50 -0.48 12.16
N THR A 242 1.82 -0.40 12.17
CA THR A 242 2.58 0.34 13.17
C THR A 242 3.86 0.83 12.52
N SER A 243 4.18 2.11 12.69
CA SER A 243 5.46 2.64 12.26
C SER A 243 6.14 3.44 13.35
N PHE A 244 7.43 3.16 13.54
CA PHE A 244 8.29 3.88 14.48
C PHE A 244 9.09 4.98 13.80
N SER A 245 8.93 5.17 12.48
CA SER A 245 9.77 6.07 11.67
C SER A 245 9.66 7.56 12.06
N ALA A 246 8.56 7.94 12.72
CA ALA A 246 8.29 9.29 13.19
C ALA A 246 8.57 9.53 14.69
N VAL A 247 9.11 8.54 15.42
CA VAL A 247 9.32 8.61 16.87
C VAL A 247 10.77 8.32 17.26
N GLU A 248 11.09 8.49 18.55
CA GLU A 248 12.45 8.31 19.10
C GLU A 248 13.06 6.94 18.75
N TYR A 249 12.22 5.91 18.57
CA TYR A 249 12.63 4.54 18.30
C TYR A 249 12.92 4.20 16.83
N ARG A 250 12.85 5.17 15.90
CA ARG A 250 13.03 4.96 14.44
C ARG A 250 14.35 4.30 14.00
N ASP A 251 15.35 4.33 14.86
CA ASP A 251 16.70 3.77 14.60
C ASP A 251 16.83 2.31 15.07
N ILE A 252 15.84 1.82 15.81
CA ILE A 252 15.92 0.55 16.55
C ILE A 252 14.74 -0.35 16.18
N MET A 253 13.54 0.21 16.13
CA MET A 253 12.31 -0.55 15.98
C MET A 253 11.92 -0.69 14.50
N PRO A 254 11.75 -1.92 13.99
CA PRO A 254 11.15 -2.13 12.68
C PRO A 254 9.66 -1.82 12.72
N ASP A 255 9.14 -1.27 11.63
CA ASP A 255 7.72 -1.11 11.36
C ASP A 255 7.04 -2.49 11.24
N ALA A 256 5.80 -2.59 11.71
CA ALA A 256 4.98 -3.79 11.58
C ALA A 256 3.89 -3.60 10.54
N PHE A 257 3.63 -4.69 9.82
CA PHE A 257 2.66 -4.79 8.76
C PHE A 257 1.78 -6.03 8.97
N THR A 258 0.50 -5.93 8.62
CA THR A 258 -0.36 -7.12 8.54
C THR A 258 0.15 -8.04 7.44
N LYS A 259 0.44 -9.30 7.75
CA LYS A 259 0.86 -10.32 6.80
C LYS A 259 -0.30 -10.73 5.90
N VAL A 260 -0.38 -10.15 4.71
CA VAL A 260 -1.54 -10.29 3.80
C VAL A 260 -1.82 -11.75 3.44
N SER A 261 -0.77 -12.57 3.32
CA SER A 261 -0.91 -13.98 2.98
C SER A 261 -1.73 -14.79 3.98
N GLN A 262 -1.77 -14.38 5.26
CA GLN A 262 -2.59 -15.02 6.29
C GLN A 262 -4.09 -14.74 6.10
N HIS A 263 -4.43 -13.70 5.35
CA HIS A 263 -5.79 -13.22 5.17
C HIS A 263 -6.40 -13.56 3.81
N CYS A 264 -5.73 -14.37 3.00
CA CYS A 264 -6.24 -14.80 1.70
C CYS A 264 -7.66 -15.40 1.74
N PRO A 265 -8.03 -16.28 2.71
CA PRO A 265 -9.40 -16.78 2.81
C PRO A 265 -10.42 -15.68 3.10
N PHE A 266 -10.06 -14.72 3.98
CA PHE A 266 -10.90 -13.58 4.30
C PHE A 266 -11.10 -12.67 3.09
N ILE A 267 -10.03 -12.37 2.34
CA ILE A 267 -10.07 -11.56 1.11
C ILE A 267 -10.95 -12.24 0.05
N ALA A 268 -10.76 -13.54 -0.21
CA ALA A 268 -11.55 -14.27 -1.19
C ALA A 268 -13.06 -14.25 -0.84
N ALA A 269 -13.40 -14.55 0.43
CA ALA A 269 -14.78 -14.54 0.90
C ALA A 269 -15.46 -13.17 0.75
N HIS A 270 -14.73 -12.08 0.99
CA HIS A 270 -15.28 -10.72 0.93
C HIS A 270 -15.17 -10.04 -0.44
N THR A 271 -14.51 -10.70 -1.40
CA THR A 271 -14.44 -10.26 -2.81
C THR A 271 -15.31 -11.10 -3.74
N GLN A 272 -16.14 -12.00 -3.19
CA GLN A 272 -16.96 -12.94 -3.97
C GLN A 272 -16.11 -13.87 -4.85
N ASN A 273 -14.95 -14.31 -4.33
CA ASN A 273 -13.98 -15.14 -5.06
C ASN A 273 -13.48 -14.49 -6.37
N LYS A 274 -13.42 -13.16 -6.42
CA LYS A 274 -12.81 -12.44 -7.54
C LYS A 274 -11.31 -12.22 -7.37
N VAL A 275 -10.85 -12.21 -6.11
CA VAL A 275 -9.44 -12.04 -5.77
C VAL A 275 -8.96 -13.27 -5.01
N HIS A 276 -7.87 -13.85 -5.48
CA HIS A 276 -7.21 -15.00 -4.88
C HIS A 276 -5.73 -14.73 -4.72
N CYS A 277 -5.14 -15.32 -3.68
CA CYS A 277 -3.70 -15.30 -3.52
C CYS A 277 -3.07 -16.43 -4.33
N LEU A 278 -2.02 -16.08 -5.07
CA LEU A 278 -1.24 -17.01 -5.88
C LEU A 278 -0.35 -17.86 -4.96
N THR A 279 -0.37 -19.18 -5.14
CA THR A 279 0.56 -20.09 -4.46
C THR A 279 1.98 -19.91 -5.00
N ASN A 280 3.00 -20.51 -4.38
CA ASN A 280 4.36 -20.48 -4.96
C ASN A 280 4.46 -21.27 -6.29
N GLU A 281 3.45 -22.11 -6.58
CA GLU A 281 3.30 -22.91 -7.80
C GLU A 281 1.97 -22.54 -8.48
N TYR A 282 1.86 -21.29 -8.95
CA TYR A 282 0.67 -20.81 -9.65
C TYR A 282 0.68 -21.26 -11.13
N SER A 283 -0.50 -21.50 -11.67
CA SER A 283 -0.70 -21.75 -13.10
C SER A 283 -0.52 -20.48 -13.92
N VAL A 284 -0.27 -20.65 -15.23
CA VAL A 284 -0.20 -19.53 -16.18
C VAL A 284 -1.52 -18.74 -16.19
N GLU A 285 -2.66 -19.40 -16.05
CA GLU A 285 -3.98 -18.76 -16.02
C GLU A 285 -4.18 -17.89 -14.77
N GLU A 286 -3.75 -18.37 -13.60
CA GLU A 286 -3.81 -17.60 -12.36
C GLU A 286 -2.92 -16.36 -12.42
N LEU A 287 -1.70 -16.51 -12.94
CA LEU A 287 -0.80 -15.37 -13.17
C LEU A 287 -1.45 -14.39 -14.15
N GLN A 288 -1.90 -14.86 -15.31
CA GLN A 288 -2.57 -14.03 -16.32
C GLN A 288 -3.78 -13.29 -15.75
N ASN A 289 -4.55 -13.90 -14.87
CA ASN A 289 -5.71 -13.24 -14.27
C ASN A 289 -5.33 -12.01 -13.45
N CYS A 290 -4.17 -12.04 -12.77
CA CYS A 290 -3.65 -10.89 -12.06
C CYS A 290 -2.85 -9.94 -12.97
N THR A 291 -2.06 -10.47 -13.90
CA THR A 291 -1.13 -9.70 -14.74
C THR A 291 -1.73 -9.18 -16.04
N LYS A 292 -2.96 -9.57 -16.42
CA LYS A 292 -3.60 -9.16 -17.68
C LYS A 292 -3.63 -7.65 -17.91
N PHE A 293 -3.56 -6.87 -16.84
CA PHE A 293 -3.52 -5.41 -16.92
C PHE A 293 -2.10 -4.85 -16.90
N TYR A 294 -1.15 -5.54 -16.26
CA TYR A 294 0.27 -5.20 -16.32
C TYR A 294 0.78 -5.30 -17.76
N ASP A 295 0.51 -6.42 -18.44
CA ASP A 295 0.96 -6.64 -19.82
C ASP A 295 0.35 -5.62 -20.79
N LYS A 296 -0.93 -5.31 -20.64
CA LYS A 296 -1.61 -4.31 -21.47
C LYS A 296 -0.99 -2.92 -21.31
N ILE A 297 -0.63 -2.53 -20.09
CA ILE A 297 -0.04 -1.22 -19.80
C ILE A 297 1.40 -1.14 -20.30
N LEU A 298 2.20 -2.18 -20.04
CA LEU A 298 3.55 -2.29 -20.60
C LEU A 298 3.47 -2.18 -22.13
N PHE A 299 2.62 -3.00 -22.76
CA PHE A 299 2.44 -3.00 -24.22
C PHE A 299 2.02 -1.63 -24.79
N GLU A 300 0.97 -1.00 -24.25
CA GLU A 300 0.47 0.30 -24.73
C GLU A 300 1.48 1.45 -24.52
N LYS A 301 2.34 1.36 -23.49
CA LYS A 301 3.35 2.38 -23.18
C LYS A 301 4.62 2.21 -24.02
N TYR A 302 5.13 0.99 -24.19
CA TYR A 302 6.35 0.75 -24.97
C TYR A 302 6.12 0.82 -26.48
N GLN A 303 4.89 0.65 -26.98
CA GLN A 303 4.59 0.90 -28.39
C GLN A 303 4.82 2.37 -28.79
N LYS A 304 4.73 3.33 -27.84
CA LYS A 304 5.07 4.75 -28.09
C LYS A 304 6.58 5.02 -28.09
N THR A 305 7.38 4.12 -27.51
CA THR A 305 8.85 4.22 -27.41
C THR A 305 9.56 3.35 -28.46
N CYS A 306 8.89 2.36 -29.03
CA CYS A 306 9.37 1.55 -30.15
C CYS A 306 9.21 2.31 -31.48
N LEU A 307 10.07 3.29 -31.73
CA LEU A 307 10.21 3.97 -33.03
C LEU A 307 11.52 3.58 -33.70
N PHE A 308 11.69 2.31 -34.10
CA PHE A 308 12.69 1.98 -35.13
C PHE A 308 12.18 0.84 -36.03
N THR A 309 12.06 1.14 -37.32
CA THR A 309 11.93 0.17 -38.39
C THR A 309 13.32 -0.19 -38.89
N ASP A 310 13.83 -1.38 -38.52
CA ASP A 310 14.97 -1.96 -39.23
C ASP A 310 14.47 -2.84 -40.36
N PHE A 311 14.94 -2.55 -41.57
CA PHE A 311 14.73 -3.37 -42.75
C PHE A 311 15.79 -4.48 -42.79
N VAL A 312 15.41 -5.70 -42.44
CA VAL A 312 16.22 -6.89 -42.75
C VAL A 312 15.31 -7.94 -43.39
N ASP A 313 15.67 -8.38 -44.60
CA ASP A 313 15.01 -9.47 -45.36
C ASP A 313 13.55 -9.25 -45.77
N GLY A 314 13.19 -8.04 -46.20
CA GLY A 314 11.94 -7.81 -46.96
C GLY A 314 10.64 -8.12 -46.20
N SER A 315 10.71 -8.35 -44.89
CA SER A 315 9.55 -8.55 -44.01
C SER A 315 9.66 -7.62 -42.82
N THR A 316 8.64 -6.77 -42.63
CA THR A 316 8.50 -5.93 -41.44
C THR A 316 8.26 -6.83 -40.23
N LYS A 317 9.28 -6.99 -39.37
CA LYS A 317 9.13 -7.60 -38.05
C LYS A 317 9.28 -6.52 -36.99
N ASN A 318 8.21 -6.28 -36.23
CA ASN A 318 8.27 -5.46 -35.02
C ASN A 318 9.05 -6.24 -33.95
N LEU A 319 10.35 -6.00 -33.85
CA LEU A 319 11.19 -6.58 -32.81
C LEU A 319 11.24 -5.61 -31.62
N CYS A 320 10.45 -5.91 -30.58
CA CYS A 320 10.60 -5.27 -29.27
C CYS A 320 11.69 -6.03 -28.51
N ARG A 321 12.88 -5.46 -28.37
CA ARG A 321 13.84 -5.95 -27.36
C ARG A 321 13.42 -5.36 -26.01
N TYR A 322 13.06 -6.23 -25.07
CA TYR A 322 13.07 -5.89 -23.65
C TYR A 322 14.51 -5.48 -23.28
N PRO A 323 14.73 -4.34 -22.60
CA PRO A 323 16.04 -4.02 -22.04
C PRO A 323 16.46 -5.01 -20.95
#